data_AF-A0ABD1I1H7-F1
#
_entry.id   AF-A0ABD1I1H7-F1
#
_cell.length_a   1.000
_cell.length_b   1.000
_cell.length_c   1.000
_cell.angle_alpha   90.00
_cell.angle_beta   90.00
_cell.angle_gamma   90.00
#
_symmetry.space_group_name_H-M   'P 1'
#
loop_
_entity.id
_entity.type
_entity.pdbx_description
1 polymer ?
#
loop_
_entity_poly.entity_id
_entity_poly.type
_entity_poly.pdbx_seq_one_letter_code
_entity_poly.pdbx_strand_id
1 'polypeptide(L)'
;MRAEVIVASMKSWDPQAEQQQDESVEAFASAQERIGAYLGEMKEKARIEGGPLMADGKQVVVNEQQIEKFLYTTLKLNSTILRYSMMAAVVLVSLPPPPQNHPACFYMEYMDLLVENVPRLLIVRGYRRDVVTLFT
;
A
#
# COMPACT_ATOMS: atom_id res chain seq x y z
N MET A 1 7.12 29.84 6.53
CA MET A 1 7.46 28.45 6.17
C MET A 1 7.25 28.30 4.67
N ARG A 2 8.24 27.81 3.91
CA ARG A 2 8.08 27.53 2.46
C ARG A 2 7.78 26.04 2.31
N ALA A 3 6.66 25.71 1.68
CA ALA A 3 6.34 24.34 1.31
C ALA A 3 6.86 24.11 -0.12
N GLU A 4 7.71 23.11 -0.31
CA GLU A 4 8.13 22.67 -1.64
C GLU A 4 7.12 21.65 -2.15
N VAL A 5 6.55 21.92 -3.33
CA VAL A 5 5.59 21.01 -3.98
C VAL A 5 6.34 20.20 -5.02
N ILE A 6 6.48 18.90 -4.79
CA ILE A 6 7.12 17.98 -5.73
C ILE A 6 6.02 17.24 -6.50
N VAL A 7 5.98 17.40 -7.82
CA VAL A 7 5.07 16.66 -8.70
C VAL A 7 5.85 15.51 -9.32
N ALA A 8 5.71 14.31 -8.76
CA ALA A 8 6.31 13.10 -9.32
C ALA A 8 5.38 12.50 -10.40
N SER A 9 5.87 12.41 -11.64
CA SER A 9 5.17 11.75 -12.75
C SER A 9 5.84 10.40 -13.05
N MET A 10 5.05 9.38 -13.40
CA MET A 10 5.53 8.00 -13.61
C MET A 10 6.64 7.83 -14.65
N LYS A 11 6.94 8.86 -15.46
CA LYS A 11 7.93 8.84 -16.55
C LYS A 11 9.34 9.26 -16.14
N SER A 12 9.54 9.85 -14.95
CA SER A 12 10.86 10.32 -14.49
C SER A 12 11.46 9.34 -13.48
N TRP A 13 12.00 8.22 -13.97
CA TRP A 13 12.75 7.27 -13.15
C TRP A 13 14.24 7.40 -13.46
N ASP A 14 15.01 7.91 -12.51
CA ASP A 14 16.49 8.01 -12.57
C ASP A 14 17.12 6.96 -11.63
N PRO A 15 18.30 6.37 -11.94
CA PRO A 15 18.82 5.16 -11.29
C PRO A 15 19.62 5.34 -9.99
N GLN A 16 19.84 6.56 -9.47
CA GLN A 16 20.71 6.81 -8.29
C GLN A 16 20.15 6.35 -6.92
N ALA A 17 19.16 5.46 -6.86
CA ALA A 17 18.44 5.07 -5.63
C ALA A 17 18.66 3.60 -5.22
N GLU A 18 19.80 3.01 -5.56
CA GLU A 18 20.02 1.56 -5.50
C GLU A 18 19.93 0.96 -4.08
N GLN A 19 20.43 1.63 -3.02
CA GLN A 19 20.38 1.09 -1.65
C GLN A 19 18.98 1.12 -1.02
N GLN A 20 18.19 2.17 -1.26
CA GLN A 20 16.81 2.26 -0.74
C GLN A 20 15.82 1.45 -1.56
N GLN A 21 16.15 1.16 -2.82
CA GLN A 21 15.40 0.20 -3.62
C GLN A 21 15.51 -1.21 -3.03
N ASP A 22 16.67 -1.60 -2.51
CA ASP A 22 16.91 -2.97 -2.03
C ASP A 22 16.03 -3.33 -0.80
N GLU A 23 15.98 -2.47 0.22
CA GLU A 23 15.14 -2.69 1.41
C GLU A 23 13.62 -2.67 1.08
N SER A 24 13.21 -1.77 0.17
CA SER A 24 11.81 -1.71 -0.27
C SER A 24 11.39 -2.97 -1.04
N VAL A 25 12.33 -3.59 -1.76
CA VAL A 25 12.11 -4.84 -2.50
C VAL A 25 12.01 -6.04 -1.55
N GLU A 26 12.79 -6.07 -0.48
CA GLU A 26 12.69 -7.10 0.55
C GLU A 26 11.34 -7.05 1.28
N ALA A 27 10.88 -5.86 1.66
CA ALA A 27 9.55 -5.67 2.25
C ALA A 27 8.43 -6.09 1.31
N PHE A 28 8.55 -5.81 0.00
CA PHE A 28 7.62 -6.27 -1.01
C PHE A 28 7.58 -7.80 -1.13
N ALA A 29 8.74 -8.46 -1.18
CA ALA A 29 8.82 -9.91 -1.24
C ALA A 29 8.19 -10.56 0.00
N SER A 30 8.47 -10.00 1.18
CA SER A 30 7.89 -10.45 2.45
C SER A 30 6.36 -10.31 2.47
N ALA A 31 5.83 -9.19 2.01
CA ALA A 31 4.39 -8.97 1.89
C ALA A 31 3.74 -9.95 0.89
N GLN A 32 4.40 -10.21 -0.25
CA GLN A 32 3.94 -11.17 -1.25
C GLN A 32 3.89 -12.60 -0.67
N GLU A 33 4.90 -12.99 0.10
CA GLU A 33 4.94 -14.29 0.78
C GLU A 33 3.82 -14.44 1.81
N ARG A 34 3.62 -13.44 2.69
CA ARG A 34 2.55 -13.46 3.70
C ARG A 34 1.15 -13.54 3.07
N ILE A 35 0.91 -12.77 2.02
CA ILE A 35 -0.35 -12.84 1.27
C ILE A 35 -0.51 -14.22 0.60
N GLY A 36 0.56 -14.76 0.01
CA GLY A 36 0.56 -16.09 -0.59
C GLY A 36 0.24 -17.19 0.42
N ALA A 37 0.84 -17.14 1.60
CA ALA A 37 0.57 -18.07 2.69
C ALA A 37 -0.91 -18.02 3.13
N TYR A 38 -1.44 -16.81 3.37
CA TYR A 38 -2.84 -16.63 3.76
C TYR A 38 -3.82 -17.12 2.68
N LEU A 39 -3.52 -16.86 1.40
CA LEU A 39 -4.31 -17.40 0.28
C LEU A 39 -4.27 -18.92 0.23
N GLY A 40 -3.11 -19.53 0.48
CA GLY A 40 -2.94 -20.97 0.55
C GLY A 40 -3.80 -21.58 1.65
N GLU A 41 -3.73 -21.04 2.86
CA GLU A 41 -4.54 -21.49 4.01
C GLU A 41 -6.05 -21.37 3.74
N MET A 42 -6.48 -20.24 3.17
CA MET A 42 -7.88 -20.04 2.79
C MET A 42 -8.37 -21.05 1.75
N LYS A 43 -7.58 -21.28 0.69
CA LYS A 43 -7.92 -22.22 -0.38
C LYS A 43 -8.00 -23.64 0.16
N GLU A 44 -7.07 -24.04 1.02
CA GLU A 44 -7.05 -25.36 1.63
C GLU A 44 -8.25 -25.57 2.56
N LYS A 45 -8.58 -24.57 3.39
CA LYS A 45 -9.77 -24.63 4.24
C LYS A 45 -11.06 -24.79 3.42
N ALA A 46 -11.20 -24.00 2.35
CA ALA A 46 -12.35 -24.10 1.45
C ALA A 46 -12.41 -25.49 0.76
N ARG A 47 -11.26 -26.06 0.40
CA ARG A 47 -11.15 -27.41 -0.18
C ARG A 47 -11.60 -28.49 0.80
N ILE A 48 -11.19 -28.40 2.07
CA ILE A 48 -11.54 -29.36 3.13
C ILE A 48 -13.04 -29.27 3.47
N GLU A 49 -13.57 -28.06 3.61
CA GLU A 49 -14.96 -27.82 4.00
C GLU A 49 -15.94 -27.96 2.81
N GLY A 50 -15.43 -28.06 1.58
CA GLY A 50 -16.26 -28.12 0.36
C GLY A 50 -17.05 -26.84 0.11
N GLY A 51 -16.58 -25.71 0.65
CA GLY A 51 -17.28 -24.43 0.67
C GLY A 51 -16.63 -23.35 -0.20
N PRO A 52 -17.22 -22.15 -0.27
CA PRO A 52 -16.60 -21.01 -0.94
C PRO A 52 -15.41 -20.48 -0.13
N LEU A 53 -14.56 -19.64 -0.75
CA LEU A 53 -13.52 -18.91 -0.04
C LEU A 53 -14.15 -17.96 0.99
N MET A 54 -13.67 -18.03 2.23
CA MET A 54 -14.16 -17.26 3.36
C MET A 54 -13.02 -16.46 4.01
N ALA A 55 -13.26 -15.17 4.28
CA ALA A 55 -12.41 -14.34 5.12
C ALA A 55 -13.27 -13.50 6.06
N ASP A 56 -12.88 -13.39 7.34
CA ASP A 56 -13.61 -12.65 8.38
C ASP A 56 -15.11 -13.01 8.46
N GLY A 57 -15.46 -14.28 8.24
CA GLY A 57 -16.83 -14.78 8.26
C GLY A 57 -17.68 -14.40 7.05
N LYS A 58 -17.08 -13.83 5.99
CA LYS A 58 -17.77 -13.46 4.74
C LYS A 58 -17.18 -14.20 3.56
N GLN A 59 -18.04 -14.48 2.57
CA GLN A 59 -17.59 -14.99 1.28
C GLN A 59 -16.75 -13.92 0.58
N VAL A 60 -15.59 -14.31 0.07
CA VAL A 60 -14.69 -13.41 -0.64
C VAL A 60 -14.33 -13.98 -2.01
N VAL A 61 -14.24 -13.09 -2.98
CA VAL A 61 -13.74 -13.40 -4.32
C VAL A 61 -12.38 -12.74 -4.46
N VAL A 62 -11.34 -13.55 -4.43
CA VAL A 62 -9.97 -13.08 -4.51
C VAL A 62 -9.54 -12.99 -5.97
N ASN A 63 -9.10 -11.80 -6.40
CA ASN A 63 -8.43 -11.60 -7.68
C ASN A 63 -6.92 -11.41 -7.44
N GLU A 64 -6.14 -12.45 -7.69
CA GLU A 64 -4.68 -12.44 -7.44
C GLU A 64 -3.94 -11.40 -8.28
N GLN A 65 -4.34 -11.18 -9.54
CA GLN A 65 -3.74 -10.14 -10.39
C GLN A 65 -4.00 -8.73 -9.83
N GLN A 66 -5.17 -8.52 -9.22
CA GLN A 66 -5.49 -7.26 -8.57
C GLN A 66 -4.61 -7.06 -7.33
N ILE A 67 -4.40 -8.10 -6.52
CA ILE A 67 -3.52 -8.08 -5.35
C ILE A 67 -2.09 -7.69 -5.75
N GLU A 68 -1.51 -8.35 -6.76
CA GLU A 68 -0.17 -8.05 -7.27
C GLU A 68 -0.07 -6.58 -7.71
N LYS A 69 -1.09 -6.08 -8.41
CA LYS A 69 -1.13 -4.69 -8.83
C LYS A 69 -1.16 -3.71 -7.65
N PHE A 70 -1.91 -4.03 -6.59
CA PHE A 70 -1.95 -3.20 -5.37
C PHE A 70 -0.59 -3.19 -4.68
N LEU A 71 0.04 -4.36 -4.46
CA LEU A 71 1.39 -4.43 -3.89
C LEU A 71 2.40 -3.61 -4.70
N TYR A 72 2.42 -3.79 -6.03
CA TYR A 72 3.37 -3.10 -6.89
C TYR A 72 3.15 -1.58 -6.90
N THR A 73 1.89 -1.13 -6.92
CA THR A 73 1.57 0.30 -6.89
C THR A 73 1.94 0.91 -5.54
N THR A 74 1.71 0.20 -4.45
CA THR A 74 2.13 0.60 -3.10
C THR A 74 3.64 0.72 -3.00
N LEU A 75 4.39 -0.30 -3.44
CA LEU A 75 5.85 -0.27 -3.50
C LEU A 75 6.34 0.97 -4.25
N LYS A 76 5.78 1.22 -5.43
CA LYS A 76 6.17 2.37 -6.25
C LYS A 76 5.87 3.70 -5.57
N LEU A 77 4.75 3.81 -4.85
CA LEU A 77 4.41 5.01 -4.08
C LEU A 77 5.39 5.21 -2.93
N ASN A 78 5.70 4.16 -2.17
CA ASN A 78 6.69 4.20 -1.10
C ASN A 78 8.08 4.62 -1.63
N SER A 79 8.58 3.98 -2.68
CA SER A 79 9.87 4.36 -3.29
C SER A 79 9.89 5.81 -3.78
N THR A 80 8.76 6.32 -4.27
CA THR A 80 8.63 7.73 -4.66
C THR A 80 8.70 8.66 -3.44
N ILE A 81 8.02 8.31 -2.36
CA ILE A 81 8.07 9.06 -1.09
C ILE A 81 9.49 9.11 -0.55
N LEU A 82 10.17 7.97 -0.46
CA LEU A 82 11.55 7.90 0.04
C LEU A 82 12.46 8.76 -0.82
N ARG A 83 12.43 8.58 -2.15
CA ARG A 83 13.29 9.31 -3.07
C ARG A 83 13.19 10.83 -2.97
N TYR A 84 11.98 11.36 -2.82
CA TYR A 84 11.75 12.81 -2.91
C TYR A 84 11.50 13.49 -1.56
N SER A 85 11.13 12.73 -0.54
CA SER A 85 10.67 13.27 0.75
C SER A 85 11.46 12.74 1.95
N MET A 86 12.61 12.11 1.72
CA MET A 86 13.52 11.63 2.77
C MET A 86 13.89 12.69 3.82
N MET A 87 14.10 13.94 3.40
CA MET A 87 14.46 15.05 4.29
C MET A 87 13.24 15.83 4.80
N ALA A 88 12.02 15.38 4.48
CA ALA A 88 10.82 16.08 4.91
C ALA A 88 10.64 15.99 6.43
N ALA A 89 10.14 17.07 7.03
CA ALA A 89 9.75 17.06 8.44
C ALA A 89 8.55 16.14 8.68
N VAL A 90 7.61 16.10 7.74
CA VAL A 90 6.45 15.19 7.74
C VAL A 90 6.00 14.96 6.31
N VAL A 91 5.59 13.73 6.01
CA VAL A 91 5.00 13.34 4.74
C VAL A 91 3.49 13.19 4.94
N LEU A 92 2.70 14.00 4.24
CA LEU A 92 1.24 13.92 4.27
C LEU A 92 0.74 13.14 3.04
N VAL A 93 0.09 12.01 3.24
CA VAL A 93 -0.39 11.14 2.14
C VAL A 93 -1.88 10.85 2.30
N SER A 94 -2.60 10.82 1.19
CA SER A 94 -4.00 10.41 1.16
C SER A 94 -4.13 8.92 1.49
N LEU A 95 -5.03 8.55 2.42
CA LEU A 95 -5.32 7.16 2.74
C LEU A 95 -5.85 6.42 1.51
N PRO A 96 -5.13 5.41 0.98
CA PRO A 96 -5.65 4.59 -0.09
C PRO A 96 -6.92 3.87 0.39
N PRO A 97 -8.03 3.87 -0.38
CA PRO A 97 -9.21 3.12 0.02
C PRO A 97 -8.91 1.62 -0.02
N PRO A 98 -9.45 0.84 0.94
CA PRO A 98 -9.30 -0.61 0.90
C PRO A 98 -9.94 -1.15 -0.39
N PRO A 99 -9.27 -2.08 -1.10
CA PRO A 99 -9.85 -2.69 -2.29
C PRO A 99 -11.14 -3.44 -1.93
N GLN A 100 -12.11 -3.40 -2.85
CA GLN A 100 -13.32 -4.21 -2.68
C GLN A 100 -12.96 -5.69 -2.76
N ASN A 101 -13.61 -6.52 -1.93
CA ASN A 101 -13.45 -7.98 -1.92
C ASN A 101 -12.06 -8.50 -1.53
N HIS A 102 -11.17 -7.64 -1.03
CA HIS A 102 -9.93 -8.09 -0.40
C HIS A 102 -10.18 -8.31 1.10
N PRO A 103 -9.73 -9.44 1.67
CA PRO A 103 -9.59 -9.63 3.12
C PRO A 103 -8.91 -8.44 3.79
N ALA A 104 -9.31 -8.13 5.03
CA ALA A 104 -8.75 -6.99 5.77
C ALA A 104 -7.23 -7.11 5.99
N CYS A 105 -6.72 -8.34 6.17
CA CYS A 105 -5.30 -8.61 6.30
C CYS A 105 -4.49 -8.13 5.08
N PHE A 106 -5.02 -8.27 3.86
CA PHE A 106 -4.30 -7.81 2.66
C PHE A 106 -4.18 -6.29 2.62
N TYR A 107 -5.22 -5.59 3.08
CA TYR A 107 -5.14 -4.13 3.18
C TYR A 107 -4.05 -3.71 4.16
N MET A 108 -3.88 -4.41 5.27
CA MET A 108 -2.82 -4.13 6.24
C MET A 108 -1.43 -4.37 5.64
N GLU A 109 -1.22 -5.45 4.87
CA GLU A 109 0.05 -5.67 4.15
C GLU A 109 0.37 -4.53 3.18
N TYR A 110 -0.64 -3.96 2.52
CA TYR A 110 -0.44 -2.77 1.67
C TYR A 110 -0.11 -1.53 2.50
N MET A 111 -0.64 -1.38 3.72
CA MET A 111 -0.31 -0.24 4.57
C MET A 111 1.10 -0.37 5.14
N ASP A 112 1.49 -1.56 5.59
CA ASP A 112 2.84 -1.84 6.09
C ASP A 112 3.89 -1.53 5.02
N LEU A 113 3.70 -2.03 3.80
CA LEU A 113 4.57 -1.72 2.67
C LEU A 113 4.59 -0.22 2.31
N LEU A 114 3.48 0.51 2.51
CA LEU A 114 3.42 1.94 2.24
C LEU A 114 4.26 2.75 3.25
N VAL A 115 4.21 2.38 4.52
CA VAL A 115 4.86 3.12 5.61
C VAL A 115 6.31 2.71 5.84
N GLU A 116 6.74 1.60 5.26
CA GLU A 116 8.08 1.04 5.37
C GLU A 116 9.15 2.12 5.16
N ASN A 117 10.05 2.27 6.14
CA ASN A 117 11.15 3.24 6.14
C ASN A 117 10.75 4.72 5.98
N VAL A 118 9.48 5.10 6.17
CA VAL A 118 9.03 6.49 6.18
C VAL A 118 8.90 7.01 7.62
N PRO A 119 9.83 7.83 8.14
CA PRO A 119 9.92 8.08 9.58
C PRO A 119 8.72 8.82 10.19
N ARG A 120 8.13 9.76 9.44
CA ARG A 120 7.03 10.61 9.90
C ARG A 120 6.00 10.77 8.78
N LEU A 121 5.07 9.82 8.73
CA LEU A 121 3.97 9.80 7.78
C LEU A 121 2.65 10.09 8.50
N LEU A 122 1.89 11.05 7.97
CA LEU A 122 0.51 11.30 8.39
C LEU A 122 -0.43 10.94 7.24
N ILE A 123 -1.28 9.96 7.46
CA ILE A 123 -2.24 9.50 6.46
C ILE A 123 -3.60 10.18 6.69
N VAL A 124 -4.13 10.83 5.64
CA VAL A 124 -5.35 11.65 5.73
C VAL A 124 -6.43 11.12 4.79
N ARG A 125 -7.68 11.08 5.27
CA ARG A 125 -8.85 10.79 4.44
C ARG A 125 -9.94 11.82 4.69
N GLY A 126 -10.28 12.59 3.67
CA GLY A 126 -11.44 13.49 3.72
C GLY A 126 -12.76 12.72 3.62
N TYR A 127 -13.82 13.23 4.26
CA TYR A 127 -15.16 12.63 4.22
C TYR A 127 -15.98 13.06 2.98
N ARG A 128 -15.31 13.61 1.96
CA ARG A 128 -15.89 14.15 0.70
C ARG A 128 -16.96 15.24 0.86
N ARG A 129 -17.18 15.72 2.09
CA ARG A 129 -18.14 16.79 2.42
C ARG A 129 -17.45 18.08 2.85
N ASP A 130 -16.15 18.04 3.06
CA ASP A 130 -15.37 19.15 3.56
C ASP A 130 -14.96 20.05 2.38
N VAL A 131 -15.39 21.32 2.42
CA VAL A 131 -15.04 22.35 1.44
C VAL A 131 -14.20 23.40 2.14
N VAL A 132 -13.00 23.67 1.62
CA VAL A 132 -12.14 24.73 2.15
C VAL A 132 -12.57 26.05 1.50
N THR A 133 -13.22 26.92 2.27
CA THR A 133 -13.67 28.24 1.79
C THR A 133 -12.75 29.38 2.22
N LEU A 134 -11.82 29.12 3.13
CA LEU A 134 -10.87 30.09 3.66
C LEU A 134 -9.50 29.42 3.85
N PHE A 135 -8.45 30.07 3.38
CA PHE A 135 -7.05 29.74 3.69
C PHE A 135 -6.51 30.89 4.53
N THR A 136 -6.12 30.62 5.78
CA THR A 136 -5.50 31.58 6.70
C THR A 136 -4.01 31.34 6.77
#